data_AF-A0A914FW63-F1
#
_entry.id   AF-A0A914FW63-F1
#
_cell.length_a   1.000
_cell.length_b   1.000
_cell.length_c   1.000
_cell.angle_alpha   90.00
_cell.angle_beta   90.00
_cell.angle_gamma   90.00
#
_symmetry.space_group_name_H-M   'P 1'
#
loop_
_entity.id
_entity.type
_entity.pdbx_description
1 polymer ?
#
loop_
_entity_poly.entity_id
_entity_poly.type
_entity_poly.pdbx_seq_one_letter_code
_entity_poly.pdbx_strand_id
1 'polypeptide(L)'
;VGRSSEPQIDFSIVDTWLEAGPHAVLSPVGGNNNIRTANQQNQNNHHSHRPISSTISRYACRILADREEPNKVYVYAAGFDSSKNIFLGEKATKWQKKNGEYDGLTTNGVLLLHPNRNNEITNCHGTNLNNDNNSDSVHEMYEWREVSVDGDIYSLRETRSSQKRGSLKLDESNQLQDGTLIDLCGATLLWRSAEGLKHSPSRLELERRLDELNAGKPQCPVNLNTLIIPKKKASKGATSRQPYVYMRCGHVQGKHEWGIVRKPAEGNVTKFKCPICMIDSERVIQLTMGMESAFHLDSESLDYAFNPCGHVASLQTVR
;
A
#
# COMPACT_ATOMS: atom_id res chain seq x y z
N VAL A 1 16.96 7.15 4.74
CA VAL A 1 15.61 7.73 4.48
C VAL A 1 15.05 8.33 5.76
N GLY A 2 14.37 9.48 5.69
CA GLY A 2 13.67 10.05 6.84
C GLY A 2 13.05 11.42 6.55
N ARG A 3 12.28 11.98 7.50
CA ARG A 3 11.65 13.30 7.32
C ARG A 3 12.54 14.50 7.65
N SER A 4 13.74 14.26 8.17
CA SER A 4 14.69 15.35 8.44
C SER A 4 15.17 15.94 7.11
N SER A 5 15.50 17.23 7.12
CA SER A 5 16.18 17.91 6.02
C SER A 5 17.70 18.00 6.25
N GLU A 6 18.23 17.26 7.23
CA GLU A 6 19.66 17.24 7.51
C GLU A 6 20.45 16.45 6.44
N PRO A 7 21.73 16.77 6.18
CA PRO A 7 22.49 16.26 5.04
C PRO A 7 22.68 14.72 4.98
N GLN A 8 22.61 14.04 6.12
CA GLN A 8 22.72 12.58 6.20
C GLN A 8 21.45 11.83 5.74
N ILE A 9 20.40 12.56 5.35
CA ILE A 9 19.22 11.99 4.73
C ILE A 9 19.38 12.02 3.21
N ASP A 10 19.62 10.86 2.60
CA ASP A 10 19.71 10.74 1.13
C ASP A 10 18.35 10.89 0.43
N PHE A 11 17.29 10.49 1.11
CA PHE A 11 15.92 10.53 0.59
C PHE A 11 14.98 11.06 1.67
N SER A 12 14.56 12.31 1.47
CA SER A 12 13.65 13.01 2.37
C SER A 12 12.20 12.73 2.00
N ILE A 13 11.37 12.43 3.00
CA ILE A 13 9.97 12.07 2.81
C ILE A 13 9.06 12.80 3.81
N VAL A 14 7.83 13.05 3.40
CA VAL A 14 6.77 13.60 4.24
C VAL A 14 5.59 12.64 4.27
N ASP A 15 4.71 12.80 5.26
CA ASP A 15 3.51 11.97 5.35
C ASP A 15 2.65 12.13 4.08
N THR A 16 2.16 11.01 3.55
CA THR A 16 1.38 11.01 2.30
C THR A 16 0.12 11.88 2.39
N TRP A 17 -0.48 12.02 3.58
CA TRP A 17 -1.64 12.89 3.78
C TRP A 17 -1.33 14.38 3.68
N LEU A 18 -0.07 14.80 3.85
CA LEU A 18 0.36 16.18 3.58
C LEU A 18 0.36 16.47 2.08
N GLU A 19 0.72 15.49 1.25
CA GLU A 19 0.74 15.64 -0.21
C GLU A 19 -0.62 15.41 -0.87
N ALA A 20 -1.45 14.55 -0.30
CA ALA A 20 -2.67 14.07 -0.94
C ALA A 20 -3.89 15.00 -0.82
N GLY A 21 -3.76 16.14 -0.13
CA GLY A 21 -4.85 17.09 0.09
C GLY A 21 -6.04 16.50 0.86
N PRO A 22 -7.12 17.27 1.09
CA PRO A 22 -8.23 16.89 1.99
C PRO A 22 -9.11 15.71 1.53
N HIS A 23 -8.73 14.97 0.48
CA HIS A 23 -9.53 13.90 -0.12
C HIS A 23 -8.82 12.54 -0.21
N ALA A 24 -7.70 12.37 0.49
CA ALA A 24 -6.98 11.09 0.55
C ALA A 24 -7.69 10.06 1.43
N VAL A 25 -8.03 8.90 0.86
CA VAL A 25 -8.42 7.72 1.64
C VAL A 25 -7.14 7.02 2.09
N LEU A 26 -6.79 7.16 3.37
CA LEU A 26 -5.68 6.43 3.99
C LEU A 26 -6.07 4.97 4.27
N SER A 27 -5.09 4.06 4.21
CA SER A 27 -5.24 2.60 4.25
C SER A 27 -6.08 2.04 5.43
N PRO A 28 -6.70 0.86 5.26
CA PRO A 28 -7.68 0.30 6.19
C PRO A 28 -7.06 -0.63 7.27
N VAL A 29 -5.86 -0.32 7.79
CA VAL A 29 -5.24 -1.17 8.82
C VAL A 29 -5.35 -0.51 10.20
N GLY A 30 -6.37 -0.93 10.95
CA GLY A 30 -6.31 -1.11 12.40
C GLY A 30 -5.83 0.08 13.24
N GLY A 31 -6.69 1.10 13.37
CA GLY A 31 -6.48 2.14 14.36
C GLY A 31 -7.65 3.10 14.35
N ASN A 32 -8.52 3.01 15.36
CA ASN A 32 -9.68 3.86 15.55
C ASN A 32 -9.24 5.27 15.97
N ASN A 33 -8.51 5.97 15.11
CA ASN A 33 -8.16 7.37 15.31
C ASN A 33 -9.25 8.22 14.67
N ASN A 34 -10.18 8.69 15.52
CA ASN A 34 -11.13 9.74 15.21
C ASN A 34 -10.39 11.01 14.76
N ILE A 35 -10.03 11.10 13.48
CA ILE A 35 -9.68 12.37 12.85
C ILE A 35 -10.99 13.07 12.55
N ARG A 36 -11.44 13.90 13.51
CA ARG A 36 -12.48 14.89 13.27
C ARG A 36 -12.03 15.75 12.10
N THR A 37 -12.75 15.63 10.98
CA THR A 37 -12.69 16.57 9.86
C THR A 37 -13.00 17.96 10.40
N ALA A 38 -11.97 18.79 10.57
CA ALA A 38 -12.13 20.19 10.93
C ALA A 38 -12.63 20.95 9.70
N ASN A 39 -13.94 20.93 9.46
CA ASN A 39 -14.61 21.86 8.57
C ASN A 39 -16.02 22.13 9.10
N GLN A 40 -16.06 22.95 10.15
CA GLN A 40 -17.12 23.91 10.49
C GLN A 40 -16.87 24.39 11.92
N GLN A 41 -16.00 25.39 12.11
CA GLN A 41 -16.15 26.27 13.26
C GLN A 41 -15.98 27.72 12.82
N ASN A 42 -17.01 28.47 13.22
CA ASN A 42 -17.24 29.88 12.98
C ASN A 42 -16.03 30.76 13.28
N GLN A 43 -16.05 31.89 12.60
CA GLN A 43 -15.22 33.07 12.84
C GLN A 43 -15.09 33.39 14.34
N ASN A 44 -13.89 33.84 14.70
CA ASN A 44 -13.47 34.41 15.99
C ASN A 44 -13.01 33.40 17.07
N ASN A 45 -11.73 32.99 16.98
CA ASN A 45 -10.85 32.92 18.15
C ASN A 45 -9.38 32.78 17.74
N HIS A 46 -8.50 33.59 18.35
CA HIS A 46 -7.05 33.41 18.31
C HIS A 46 -6.68 32.08 18.99
N HIS A 47 -6.57 31.01 18.20
CA HIS A 47 -5.92 29.78 18.62
C HIS A 47 -4.74 29.52 17.71
N SER A 48 -3.57 29.57 18.32
CA SER A 48 -2.30 29.10 17.80
C SER A 48 -2.51 27.77 17.06
N HIS A 49 -2.25 27.78 15.75
CA HIS A 49 -2.21 26.58 14.93
C HIS A 49 -1.34 25.54 15.63
N ARG A 50 -1.93 24.48 16.18
CA ARG A 50 -1.16 23.32 16.64
C ARG A 50 -0.43 22.77 15.42
N PRO A 51 0.91 22.69 15.43
CA PRO A 51 1.65 22.17 14.30
C PRO A 51 1.22 20.73 14.05
N ILE A 52 0.94 20.40 12.80
CA ILE A 52 0.51 19.05 12.45
C ILE A 52 1.70 18.11 12.70
N SER A 53 1.51 17.09 13.53
CA SER A 53 2.59 16.18 13.90
C SER A 53 2.71 15.08 12.86
N SER A 54 3.84 15.05 12.15
CA SER A 54 4.26 13.91 11.33
C SER A 54 4.46 12.66 12.19
N THR A 55 4.06 11.50 11.68
CA THR A 55 4.31 10.20 12.32
C THR A 55 5.58 9.51 11.82
N ILE A 56 6.19 10.04 10.75
CA ILE A 56 7.45 9.54 10.19
C ILE A 56 8.61 9.95 11.10
N SER A 57 9.54 9.02 11.34
CA SER A 57 10.77 9.29 12.07
C SER A 57 11.70 10.24 11.31
N ARG A 58 12.40 11.13 12.02
CA ARG A 58 13.41 12.03 11.42
C ARG A 58 14.49 11.25 10.66
N TYR A 59 14.91 10.13 11.23
CA TYR A 59 15.85 9.16 10.68
C TYR A 59 15.15 7.80 10.66
N ALA A 60 14.40 7.51 9.59
CA ALA A 60 13.41 6.44 9.60
C ALA A 60 14.02 5.05 9.40
N CYS A 61 14.79 4.88 8.33
CA CYS A 61 15.45 3.63 8.00
C CYS A 61 16.74 3.86 7.22
N ARG A 62 17.56 2.81 7.19
CA ARG A 62 18.73 2.68 6.30
C ARG A 62 18.42 1.59 5.26
N ILE A 63 18.86 1.82 4.04
CA ILE A 63 18.85 0.84 2.95
C ILE A 63 20.30 0.67 2.53
N LEU A 64 20.84 -0.53 2.69
CA LEU A 64 22.24 -0.85 2.43
C LEU A 64 22.30 -1.77 1.21
N ALA A 65 22.89 -1.30 0.13
CA ALA A 65 23.21 -2.13 -1.03
C ALA A 65 24.67 -2.60 -0.94
N ASP A 66 24.89 -3.89 -1.17
CA ASP A 66 26.24 -4.41 -1.35
C ASP A 66 26.84 -3.82 -2.64
N ARG A 67 28.10 -3.37 -2.57
CA ARG A 67 28.78 -2.73 -3.70
C ARG A 67 29.29 -3.74 -4.72
N GLU A 68 29.62 -4.95 -4.27
CA GLU A 68 30.09 -6.04 -5.11
C GLU A 68 28.93 -6.89 -5.63
N GLU A 69 27.85 -7.00 -4.84
CA GLU A 69 26.63 -7.70 -5.22
C GLU A 69 25.40 -6.79 -5.17
N PRO A 70 25.18 -5.87 -6.15
CA PRO A 70 24.12 -4.85 -6.08
C PRO A 70 22.67 -5.38 -5.97
N ASN A 71 22.47 -6.68 -6.22
CA ASN A 71 21.18 -7.35 -6.02
C ASN A 71 20.91 -7.68 -4.53
N LYS A 72 21.92 -7.60 -3.67
CA LYS A 72 21.81 -7.77 -2.22
C LYS A 72 21.62 -6.39 -1.58
N VAL A 73 20.37 -6.07 -1.28
CA VAL A 73 19.99 -4.81 -0.64
C VAL A 73 19.20 -5.12 0.61
N TYR A 74 19.54 -4.49 1.74
CA TYR A 74 18.96 -4.79 3.05
C TYR A 74 18.37 -3.53 3.68
N VAL A 75 17.25 -3.67 4.39
CA VAL A 75 16.65 -2.58 5.17
C VAL A 75 16.93 -2.75 6.66
N TYR A 76 17.18 -1.64 7.35
CA TYR A 76 17.36 -1.61 8.81
C TYR A 76 16.52 -0.46 9.39
N ALA A 77 15.95 -0.67 10.56
CA ALA A 77 15.25 0.40 11.25
C ALA A 77 16.23 1.45 11.78
N ALA A 78 15.71 2.68 11.90
CA ALA A 78 16.44 3.89 12.25
C ALA A 78 17.50 4.29 11.21
N GLY A 79 17.88 5.57 11.26
CA GLY A 79 19.05 6.11 10.58
C GLY A 79 19.95 6.86 11.55
N PHE A 80 21.20 7.05 11.15
CA PHE A 80 22.15 7.84 11.93
C PHE A 80 21.78 9.33 11.88
N ASP A 81 21.91 10.01 13.01
CA ASP A 81 21.83 11.46 13.07
C ASP A 81 23.14 12.13 12.62
N SER A 82 23.22 13.46 12.73
CA SER A 82 24.40 14.25 12.36
C SER A 82 25.61 13.97 13.26
N SER A 83 25.41 13.36 14.43
CA SER A 83 26.46 12.87 15.32
C SER A 83 26.86 11.42 15.02
N LYS A 84 26.38 10.84 13.91
CA LYS A 84 26.59 9.45 13.52
C LYS A 84 26.07 8.45 14.56
N ASN A 85 25.01 8.80 15.28
CA ASN A 85 24.43 7.97 16.32
C ASN A 85 22.99 7.55 15.99
N ILE A 86 22.56 6.39 16.50
CA ILE A 86 21.16 5.98 16.51
C ILE A 86 20.64 6.14 17.94
N PHE A 87 19.75 7.11 18.14
CA PHE A 87 19.09 7.30 19.42
C PHE A 87 17.74 6.56 19.46
N LEU A 88 17.64 5.58 20.35
CA LEU A 88 16.38 4.92 20.68
C LEU A 88 15.78 5.56 21.93
N GLY A 89 14.65 6.24 21.75
CA GLY A 89 13.95 6.93 22.85
C GLY A 89 13.56 6.00 24.00
N GLU A 90 13.20 6.58 25.14
CA GLU A 90 12.85 5.84 26.36
C GLU A 90 11.77 4.77 26.11
N LYS A 91 10.77 5.10 25.30
CA LYS A 91 9.65 4.20 24.94
C LYS A 91 10.01 3.15 23.88
N ALA A 92 11.19 3.21 23.27
CA ALA A 92 11.64 2.21 22.30
C ALA A 92 11.93 0.89 23.00
N THR A 93 11.55 -0.23 22.38
CA THR A 93 11.85 -1.57 22.87
C THR A 93 13.33 -1.86 22.62
N LYS A 94 14.05 -2.33 23.64
CA LYS A 94 15.50 -2.61 23.61
C LYS A 94 15.76 -3.91 24.34
N TRP A 95 16.70 -4.72 23.87
CA TRP A 95 17.05 -5.99 24.53
C TRP A 95 18.47 -6.39 24.20
N GLN A 96 18.98 -7.35 24.98
CA GLN A 96 20.19 -8.08 24.66
C GLN A 96 19.82 -9.39 23.92
N LYS A 97 20.45 -9.64 22.78
CA LYS A 97 20.34 -10.88 22.01
C LYS A 97 21.09 -12.01 22.74
N LYS A 98 20.86 -13.27 22.32
CA LYS A 98 21.50 -14.45 22.93
C LYS A 98 23.03 -14.44 22.80
N ASN A 99 23.56 -13.80 21.76
CA ASN A 99 25.00 -13.65 21.52
C ASN A 99 25.64 -12.51 22.33
N GLY A 100 24.86 -11.78 23.15
CA GLY A 100 25.36 -10.68 23.98
C GLY A 100 25.26 -9.30 23.33
N GLU A 101 24.94 -9.21 22.04
CA GLU A 101 24.74 -7.93 21.34
C GLU A 101 23.42 -7.27 21.73
N TYR A 102 23.29 -5.97 21.49
CA TYR A 102 22.07 -5.21 21.78
C TYR A 102 21.31 -4.89 20.51
N ASP A 103 19.99 -4.93 20.58
CA ASP A 103 19.10 -4.55 19.50
C ASP A 103 17.86 -3.84 20.05
N GLY A 104 17.09 -3.24 19.16
CA GLY A 104 15.90 -2.50 19.49
C GLY A 104 14.96 -2.31 18.33
N LEU A 105 13.73 -1.90 18.65
CA LEU A 105 12.75 -1.44 17.69
C LEU A 105 12.56 0.07 17.88
N THR A 106 12.47 0.81 16.77
CA THR A 106 12.11 2.24 16.82
C THR A 106 10.70 2.41 17.39
N THR A 107 10.36 3.59 17.92
CA THR A 107 9.06 3.79 18.59
C THR A 107 7.87 3.36 17.74
N ASN A 108 7.83 3.77 16.46
CA ASN A 108 6.73 3.44 15.56
C ASN A 108 6.99 2.21 14.67
N GLY A 109 8.21 1.70 14.61
CA GLY A 109 8.57 0.56 13.77
C GLY A 109 8.70 0.90 12.28
N VAL A 110 9.58 0.15 11.61
CA VAL A 110 9.71 0.11 10.14
C VAL A 110 9.15 -1.23 9.72
N LEU A 111 8.10 -1.22 8.89
CA LEU A 111 7.46 -2.46 8.47
C LEU A 111 7.83 -2.83 7.04
N LEU A 112 7.90 -4.13 6.80
CA LEU A 112 8.26 -4.74 5.53
C LEU A 112 7.14 -5.66 5.05
N LEU A 113 6.87 -5.64 3.74
CA LEU A 113 6.00 -6.60 3.08
C LEU A 113 6.66 -7.09 1.80
N HIS A 114 6.83 -8.40 1.68
CA HIS A 114 7.23 -9.05 0.43
C HIS A 114 5.98 -9.65 -0.24
N PRO A 115 5.51 -9.10 -1.37
CA PRO A 115 4.34 -9.64 -2.06
C PRO A 115 4.54 -11.09 -2.53
N ASN A 116 5.77 -11.41 -2.97
CA ASN A 116 6.12 -12.69 -3.60
C ASN A 116 6.66 -13.77 -2.65
N ARG A 117 6.40 -13.66 -1.34
CA ARG A 117 7.01 -14.53 -0.31
C ARG A 117 6.80 -16.03 -0.55
N ASN A 118 5.76 -16.42 -1.29
CA ASN A 118 5.41 -17.83 -1.52
C ASN A 118 6.07 -18.47 -2.76
N ASN A 119 6.74 -17.70 -3.62
CA ASN A 119 7.38 -18.25 -4.82
C ASN A 119 8.72 -18.92 -4.53
N GLU A 120 9.38 -18.63 -3.40
CA GLU A 120 10.61 -19.31 -3.02
C GLU A 120 10.35 -20.67 -2.36
N ILE A 121 9.26 -20.82 -1.60
CA ILE A 121 8.87 -22.11 -0.96
C ILE A 121 8.46 -23.14 -2.02
N THR A 122 7.91 -22.71 -3.14
CA THR A 122 7.50 -23.62 -4.24
C THR A 122 8.66 -24.06 -5.13
N ASN A 123 9.78 -23.35 -5.13
CA ASN A 123 10.96 -23.70 -5.94
C ASN A 123 11.99 -24.58 -5.21
N CYS A 124 11.93 -24.69 -3.88
CA CYS A 124 12.89 -25.49 -3.10
C CYS A 124 12.37 -26.88 -2.69
N HIS A 125 11.09 -27.21 -2.93
CA HIS A 125 10.54 -28.55 -2.75
C HIS A 125 9.92 -29.04 -4.06
N GLY A 126 10.74 -29.74 -4.86
CA GLY A 126 10.30 -30.55 -5.98
C GLY A 126 9.49 -31.76 -5.51
N THR A 127 8.34 -31.53 -4.87
CA THR A 127 7.40 -32.56 -4.49
C THR A 127 6.12 -32.39 -5.31
N ASN A 128 5.90 -33.37 -6.18
CA ASN A 128 4.72 -33.61 -7.00
C ASN A 128 3.44 -33.00 -6.43
N LEU A 129 2.80 -32.15 -7.24
CA LEU A 129 1.40 -31.76 -7.12
C LEU A 129 0.53 -33.02 -7.31
N ASN A 130 0.34 -33.78 -6.23
CA ASN A 130 -0.76 -34.72 -6.14
C ASN A 130 -1.93 -34.03 -5.46
N ASN A 131 -3.06 -34.10 -6.17
CA ASN A 131 -4.40 -33.74 -5.75
C ASN A 131 -4.68 -34.10 -4.28
N ASP A 132 -4.89 -33.09 -3.44
CA ASP A 132 -5.78 -33.21 -2.30
C ASP A 132 -6.73 -32.01 -2.28
N ASN A 133 -7.97 -32.29 -2.68
CA ASN A 133 -9.12 -31.38 -2.67
C ASN A 133 -9.64 -31.18 -1.24
N ASN A 134 -8.83 -30.61 -0.34
CA ASN A 134 -9.37 -30.22 0.96
C ASN A 134 -8.61 -29.05 1.64
N SER A 135 -9.40 -28.12 2.15
CA SER A 135 -9.07 -26.94 2.96
C SER A 135 -8.61 -25.68 2.23
N ASP A 136 -9.50 -24.67 2.31
CA ASP A 136 -9.34 -23.23 2.57
C ASP A 136 -8.02 -22.75 3.24
N SER A 137 -6.86 -23.27 2.84
CA SER A 137 -5.58 -22.63 3.13
C SER A 137 -5.42 -21.45 2.17
N VAL A 138 -6.14 -20.38 2.45
CA VAL A 138 -5.76 -19.05 1.99
C VAL A 138 -4.35 -18.86 2.54
N HIS A 139 -3.32 -19.18 1.74
CA HIS A 139 -1.96 -18.78 2.06
C HIS A 139 -2.05 -17.30 2.39
N GLU A 140 -1.62 -16.92 3.61
CA GLU A 140 -1.65 -15.54 4.09
C GLU A 140 -0.71 -14.71 3.21
N MET A 141 -1.22 -14.32 2.04
CA MET A 141 -0.59 -13.33 1.20
C MET A 141 -0.58 -12.03 1.99
N TYR A 142 0.53 -11.28 1.89
CA TYR A 142 0.65 -9.95 2.46
C TYR A 142 0.83 -9.91 3.99
N GLU A 143 1.66 -10.78 4.55
CA GLU A 143 2.06 -10.70 5.95
C GLU A 143 3.14 -9.63 6.18
N TRP A 144 2.80 -8.59 6.94
CA TRP A 144 3.75 -7.55 7.33
C TRP A 144 4.67 -8.02 8.45
N ARG A 145 5.91 -7.54 8.38
CA ARG A 145 6.95 -7.76 9.38
C ARG A 145 7.50 -6.46 9.89
N GLU A 146 8.07 -6.50 11.08
CA GLU A 146 8.80 -5.38 11.66
C GLU A 146 10.31 -5.67 11.63
N VAL A 147 11.07 -4.72 11.12
CA VAL A 147 12.54 -4.79 11.03
C VAL A 147 13.16 -4.13 12.25
N SER A 148 14.15 -4.76 12.87
CA SER A 148 14.89 -4.17 13.99
C SER A 148 15.99 -3.20 13.54
N VAL A 149 16.62 -2.54 14.51
CA VAL A 149 17.78 -1.65 14.25
C VAL A 149 18.97 -2.46 13.75
N ASP A 150 19.14 -3.68 14.26
CA ASP A 150 20.20 -4.59 13.84
C ASP A 150 19.81 -5.49 12.65
N GLY A 151 18.58 -5.36 12.13
CA GLY A 151 18.12 -6.02 10.91
C GLY A 151 17.41 -7.36 11.09
N ASP A 152 17.16 -7.78 12.34
CA ASP A 152 16.35 -8.97 12.62
C ASP A 152 14.88 -8.73 12.23
N ILE A 153 14.20 -9.79 11.80
CA ILE A 153 12.79 -9.76 11.40
C ILE A 153 11.88 -10.25 12.52
N TYR A 154 10.85 -9.47 12.83
CA TYR A 154 9.84 -9.78 13.85
C TYR A 154 8.43 -9.79 13.27
N SER A 155 7.55 -10.61 13.83
CA SER A 155 6.11 -10.43 13.62
C SER A 155 5.66 -9.04 14.12
N LEU A 156 4.51 -8.57 13.64
CA LEU A 156 3.97 -7.31 14.13
C LEU A 156 3.74 -7.33 15.64
N ARG A 157 3.82 -6.13 16.23
CA ARG A 157 3.31 -5.86 17.58
C ARG A 157 1.79 -5.95 17.57
N GLU A 158 1.20 -6.15 18.74
CA GLU A 158 -0.27 -6.16 18.90
C GLU A 158 -0.92 -4.87 18.42
N THR A 159 -0.30 -3.72 18.72
CA THR A 159 -0.68 -2.41 18.21
C THR A 159 0.57 -1.65 17.78
N ARG A 160 0.43 -0.82 16.73
CA ARG A 160 1.55 0.04 16.28
C ARG A 160 2.02 0.89 17.47
N SER A 161 3.34 0.95 17.63
CA SER A 161 4.00 1.67 18.73
C SER A 161 3.87 1.06 20.14
N SER A 162 3.29 -0.14 20.29
CA SER A 162 3.34 -0.91 21.54
C SER A 162 4.78 -1.22 21.96
N GLN A 163 5.07 -1.30 23.25
CA GLN A 163 6.42 -1.65 23.74
C GLN A 163 6.70 -3.16 23.68
N LYS A 164 5.67 -3.98 23.49
CA LYS A 164 5.80 -5.42 23.35
C LYS A 164 6.18 -5.75 21.90
N ARG A 165 7.43 -6.19 21.70
CA ARG A 165 7.89 -6.70 20.39
C ARG A 165 7.12 -7.96 20.00
N GLY A 166 7.04 -8.23 18.70
CA GLY A 166 6.56 -9.50 18.18
C GLY A 166 7.55 -10.66 18.41
N SER A 167 7.22 -11.80 17.81
CA SER A 167 8.06 -12.99 17.77
C SER A 167 9.17 -12.86 16.72
N LEU A 168 10.38 -13.30 17.05
CA LEU A 168 11.50 -13.34 16.10
C LEU A 168 11.22 -14.38 15.00
N LYS A 169 11.51 -14.02 13.75
CA LYS A 169 11.37 -14.86 12.56
C LYS A 169 12.76 -15.16 12.00
N LEU A 170 13.28 -16.34 12.33
CA LEU A 170 14.65 -16.76 11.97
C LEU A 170 14.77 -17.21 10.51
N ASP A 171 13.64 -17.56 9.90
CA ASP A 171 13.48 -18.03 8.52
C ASP A 171 13.26 -16.87 7.53
N GLU A 172 13.25 -15.62 8.01
CA GLU A 172 12.97 -14.44 7.21
C GLU A 172 14.17 -13.49 7.17
N SER A 173 14.28 -12.74 6.08
CA SER A 173 15.40 -11.81 5.85
C SER A 173 14.90 -10.38 5.71
N ASN A 174 15.76 -9.42 6.07
CA ASN A 174 15.59 -8.01 5.76
C ASN A 174 16.10 -7.63 4.36
N GLN A 175 16.47 -8.61 3.53
CA GLN A 175 16.83 -8.39 2.13
C GLN A 175 15.59 -7.97 1.32
N LEU A 176 15.71 -6.86 0.60
CA LEU A 176 14.64 -6.33 -0.25
C LEU A 176 14.53 -7.15 -1.53
N GLN A 177 13.33 -7.67 -1.78
CA GLN A 177 12.92 -8.32 -3.02
C GLN A 177 12.24 -7.32 -3.96
N ASP A 178 12.28 -7.51 -5.28
CA ASP A 178 11.52 -6.65 -6.20
C ASP A 178 10.03 -6.61 -5.81
N GLY A 179 9.46 -5.42 -5.70
CA GLY A 179 8.07 -5.22 -5.27
C GLY A 179 7.88 -5.06 -3.76
N THR A 180 8.95 -5.13 -2.95
CA THR A 180 8.86 -5.00 -1.49
C THR A 180 8.27 -3.64 -1.07
N LEU A 181 7.29 -3.64 -0.16
CA LEU A 181 6.78 -2.42 0.46
C LEU A 181 7.46 -2.14 1.80
N ILE A 182 7.79 -0.88 2.05
CA ILE A 182 8.40 -0.40 3.30
C ILE A 182 7.51 0.68 3.90
N ASP A 183 6.84 0.39 5.01
CA ASP A 183 6.01 1.34 5.75
C ASP A 183 6.82 2.06 6.84
N LEU A 184 6.88 3.38 6.73
CA LEU A 184 7.62 4.29 7.60
C LEU A 184 6.72 5.11 8.54
N CYS A 185 5.52 4.59 8.82
CA CYS A 185 4.51 5.17 9.70
C CYS A 185 4.08 6.57 9.22
N GLY A 186 3.57 6.66 8.00
CA GLY A 186 3.08 7.93 7.42
C GLY A 186 3.28 8.00 5.90
N ALA A 187 4.24 7.23 5.39
CA ALA A 187 4.43 6.96 3.97
C ALA A 187 4.82 5.48 3.79
N THR A 188 4.47 4.94 2.63
CA THR A 188 4.88 3.60 2.20
C THR A 188 5.71 3.73 0.94
N LEU A 189 6.91 3.15 0.95
CA LEU A 189 7.78 3.07 -0.21
C LEU A 189 7.57 1.76 -0.93
N LEU A 190 7.69 1.79 -2.26
CA LEU A 190 7.86 0.59 -3.08
C LEU A 190 9.33 0.48 -3.46
N TRP A 191 9.95 -0.65 -3.14
CA TRP A 191 11.26 -1.00 -3.64
C TRP A 191 11.12 -1.73 -4.98
N ARG A 192 11.79 -1.20 -6.00
CA ARG A 192 12.02 -1.90 -7.26
C ARG A 192 13.53 -2.08 -7.45
N SER A 193 13.92 -3.32 -7.69
CA SER A 193 15.26 -3.68 -8.13
C SER A 193 15.56 -3.05 -9.49
N ALA A 194 16.84 -2.86 -9.79
CA ALA A 194 17.26 -2.37 -11.11
C ALA A 194 16.76 -3.29 -12.23
N GLU A 195 16.75 -4.60 -12.01
CA GLU A 195 16.26 -5.57 -13.00
C GLU A 195 14.74 -5.52 -13.17
N GLY A 196 13.99 -5.39 -12.07
CA GLY A 196 12.54 -5.20 -12.12
C GLY A 196 12.16 -3.93 -12.88
N LEU A 197 12.88 -2.82 -12.66
CA LEU A 197 12.63 -1.57 -13.39
C LEU A 197 12.94 -1.67 -14.89
N LYS A 198 13.94 -2.46 -15.30
CA LYS A 198 14.20 -2.69 -16.74
C LYS A 198 13.05 -3.40 -17.44
N HIS A 199 12.34 -4.27 -16.72
CA HIS A 199 11.17 -4.99 -17.23
C HIS A 199 9.87 -4.20 -17.11
N SER A 200 9.84 -3.12 -16.32
CA SER A 200 8.67 -2.26 -16.23
C SER A 200 8.36 -1.61 -17.58
N PRO A 201 7.08 -1.52 -17.95
CA PRO A 201 6.69 -0.90 -19.20
C PRO A 201 6.97 0.61 -19.16
N SER A 202 7.29 1.16 -20.32
CA SER A 202 7.37 2.60 -20.51
C SER A 202 5.99 3.25 -20.35
N ARG A 203 5.98 4.53 -19.99
CA ARG A 203 4.76 5.33 -19.95
C ARG A 203 3.98 5.28 -21.27
N LEU A 204 4.67 5.29 -22.41
CA LEU A 204 4.04 5.24 -23.73
C LEU A 204 3.31 3.92 -23.96
N GLU A 205 3.89 2.80 -23.53
CA GLU A 205 3.23 1.49 -23.62
C GLU A 205 1.97 1.42 -22.75
N LEU A 206 2.02 1.96 -21.53
CA LEU A 206 0.84 2.06 -20.66
C LEU A 206 -0.27 2.92 -21.29
N GLU A 207 0.10 4.03 -21.92
CA GLU A 207 -0.85 4.89 -22.63
C GLU A 207 -1.47 4.18 -23.82
N ARG A 208 -0.67 3.47 -24.63
CA ARG A 208 -1.17 2.65 -25.75
C ARG A 208 -2.16 1.59 -25.28
N ARG A 209 -1.85 0.84 -24.22
CA ARG A 209 -2.76 -0.20 -23.68
C ARG A 209 -4.08 0.37 -23.17
N LEU A 210 -4.04 1.55 -22.54
CA LEU A 210 -5.26 2.24 -22.12
C LEU A 210 -6.10 2.71 -23.32
N ASP A 211 -5.45 3.23 -24.37
CA ASP A 211 -6.12 3.66 -25.59
C ASP A 211 -6.74 2.48 -26.33
N GLU A 212 -6.08 1.32 -26.39
CA GLU A 212 -6.61 0.07 -26.95
C GLU A 212 -7.88 -0.40 -26.20
N LEU A 213 -7.83 -0.41 -24.86
CA LEU A 213 -8.99 -0.77 -24.05
C LEU A 213 -10.18 0.17 -24.33
N ASN A 214 -9.95 1.47 -24.35
CA ASN A 214 -10.98 2.47 -24.59
C ASN A 214 -11.49 2.46 -26.05
N ALA A 215 -10.64 2.11 -27.02
CA ALA A 215 -11.01 1.95 -28.42
C ALA A 215 -11.98 0.78 -28.65
N GLY A 216 -11.97 -0.21 -27.74
CA GLY A 216 -12.98 -1.27 -27.68
C GLY A 216 -14.40 -0.77 -27.37
N LYS A 217 -14.56 0.50 -26.99
CA LYS A 217 -15.85 1.15 -26.69
C LYS A 217 -16.74 0.30 -25.76
N PRO A 218 -16.28 -0.08 -24.56
CA PRO A 218 -17.09 -0.85 -23.62
C PRO A 218 -18.39 -0.12 -23.31
N GLN A 219 -19.53 -0.81 -23.39
CA GLN A 219 -20.85 -0.20 -23.17
C GLN A 219 -21.31 -0.39 -21.73
N CYS A 220 -21.89 0.67 -21.15
CA CYS A 220 -22.58 0.57 -19.87
C CYS A 220 -23.88 -0.23 -20.04
N PRO A 221 -24.09 -1.32 -19.30
CA PRO A 221 -25.31 -2.13 -19.41
C PRO A 221 -26.58 -1.40 -18.95
N VAL A 222 -26.43 -0.32 -18.17
CA VAL A 222 -27.55 0.44 -17.59
C VAL A 222 -27.90 1.66 -18.42
N ASN A 223 -26.91 2.53 -18.67
CA ASN A 223 -27.12 3.82 -19.33
C ASN A 223 -26.90 3.77 -20.84
N LEU A 224 -26.46 2.62 -21.39
CA LEU A 224 -26.17 2.40 -22.81
C LEU A 224 -25.19 3.42 -23.42
N ASN A 225 -24.35 4.03 -22.58
CA ASN A 225 -23.29 4.93 -23.00
C ASN A 225 -21.94 4.20 -22.99
N THR A 226 -21.02 4.68 -23.83
CA THR A 226 -19.65 4.16 -23.87
C THR A 226 -18.88 4.60 -22.63
N LEU A 227 -18.26 3.63 -21.97
CA LEU A 227 -17.40 3.82 -20.80
C LEU A 227 -15.97 4.11 -21.23
N ILE A 228 -15.28 4.93 -20.44
CA ILE A 228 -13.90 5.37 -20.69
C ILE A 228 -13.14 5.31 -19.37
N ILE A 229 -12.08 4.51 -19.31
CA ILE A 229 -11.17 4.47 -18.17
C ILE A 229 -10.21 5.67 -18.24
N PRO A 230 -10.19 6.55 -17.24
CA PRO A 230 -9.29 7.70 -17.21
C PRO A 230 -7.92 7.35 -16.62
N LYS A 231 -6.92 8.21 -16.91
CA LYS A 231 -5.56 8.15 -16.32
C LYS A 231 -5.48 8.66 -14.87
N LYS A 232 -6.50 9.37 -14.40
CA LYS A 232 -6.58 9.96 -13.04
C LYS A 232 -8.02 9.86 -12.53
N LYS A 233 -8.18 9.69 -11.22
CA LYS A 233 -9.50 9.79 -10.59
C LYS A 233 -10.03 11.22 -10.71
N ALA A 234 -11.27 11.36 -11.16
CA ALA A 234 -11.94 12.65 -11.22
C ALA A 234 -12.22 13.14 -9.78
N SER A 235 -11.67 14.30 -9.41
CA SER A 235 -11.75 14.82 -8.04
C SER A 235 -13.12 15.38 -7.67
N LYS A 236 -13.94 15.81 -8.63
CA LYS A 236 -15.38 16.16 -8.45
C LYS A 236 -16.12 15.95 -9.77
N GLY A 237 -17.32 15.35 -9.73
CA GLY A 237 -18.18 15.22 -10.91
C GLY A 237 -17.66 14.22 -11.94
N ALA A 238 -17.42 12.98 -11.53
CA ALA A 238 -17.10 11.90 -12.47
C ALA A 238 -18.12 11.86 -13.60
N THR A 239 -17.61 11.84 -14.82
CA THR A 239 -18.46 11.78 -16.02
C THR A 239 -19.31 10.53 -15.95
N SER A 240 -20.50 10.55 -16.56
CA SER A 240 -21.34 9.35 -16.69
C SER A 240 -20.63 8.21 -17.43
N ARG A 241 -19.49 8.49 -18.07
CA ARG A 241 -18.66 7.55 -18.83
C ARG A 241 -17.57 6.89 -17.99
N GLN A 242 -17.23 7.38 -16.79
CA GLN A 242 -16.22 6.69 -15.98
C GLN A 242 -16.81 5.38 -15.43
N PRO A 243 -16.13 4.23 -15.61
CA PRO A 243 -16.60 2.96 -15.09
C PRO A 243 -16.38 2.84 -13.57
N TYR A 244 -17.28 2.06 -12.97
CA TYR A 244 -17.31 1.71 -11.57
C TYR A 244 -17.42 0.21 -11.43
N VAL A 245 -16.66 -0.37 -10.51
CA VAL A 245 -16.69 -1.80 -10.19
C VAL A 245 -17.41 -2.07 -8.87
N TYR A 246 -18.24 -3.10 -8.85
CA TYR A 246 -18.92 -3.60 -7.65
C TYR A 246 -18.01 -4.56 -6.91
N MET A 247 -17.51 -4.15 -5.74
CA MET A 247 -16.42 -4.88 -5.07
C MET A 247 -16.79 -6.29 -4.61
N ARG A 248 -18.09 -6.59 -4.46
CA ARG A 248 -18.53 -7.94 -4.06
C ARG A 248 -18.58 -8.92 -5.22
N CYS A 249 -18.82 -8.47 -6.45
CA CYS A 249 -19.04 -9.35 -7.60
C CYS A 249 -18.16 -9.05 -8.83
N GLY A 250 -17.34 -8.00 -8.81
CA GLY A 250 -16.43 -7.65 -9.91
C GLY A 250 -17.09 -7.04 -11.14
N HIS A 251 -18.42 -6.98 -11.21
CA HIS A 251 -19.13 -6.39 -12.35
C HIS A 251 -18.87 -4.88 -12.48
N VAL A 252 -18.71 -4.44 -13.73
CA VAL A 252 -18.34 -3.06 -14.08
C VAL A 252 -19.47 -2.38 -14.86
N GLN A 253 -19.71 -1.10 -14.57
CA GLN A 253 -20.73 -0.29 -15.24
C GLN A 253 -20.52 1.21 -15.03
N GLY A 254 -21.36 2.04 -15.65
CA GLY A 254 -21.37 3.49 -15.43
C GLY A 254 -22.07 3.91 -14.14
N LYS A 255 -21.92 5.19 -13.79
CA LYS A 255 -22.60 5.79 -12.63
C LYS A 255 -24.12 5.83 -12.84
N HIS A 256 -24.88 5.39 -11.85
CA HIS A 256 -26.34 5.54 -11.79
C HIS A 256 -26.83 5.57 -10.34
N GLU A 257 -28.12 5.86 -10.13
CA GLU A 257 -28.74 5.90 -8.79
C GLU A 257 -29.64 4.71 -8.47
N TRP A 258 -29.99 3.90 -9.47
CA TRP A 258 -30.77 2.68 -9.27
C TRP A 258 -30.09 1.73 -8.27
N GLY A 259 -30.88 1.07 -7.40
CA GLY A 259 -30.37 0.05 -6.48
C GLY A 259 -29.49 0.59 -5.34
N ILE A 260 -29.35 1.90 -5.18
CA ILE A 260 -28.64 2.51 -4.06
C ILE A 260 -29.60 2.64 -2.87
N VAL A 261 -29.30 1.94 -1.78
CA VAL A 261 -30.03 2.05 -0.52
C VAL A 261 -29.15 2.77 0.48
N ARG A 262 -29.59 3.95 0.93
CA ARG A 262 -28.93 4.73 1.99
C ARG A 262 -29.73 4.59 3.27
N LYS A 263 -29.08 4.19 4.36
CA LYS A 263 -29.69 4.11 5.68
C LYS A 263 -29.01 5.10 6.65
N PRO A 264 -29.51 6.34 6.76
CA PRO A 264 -28.91 7.36 7.62
C PRO A 264 -28.93 6.97 9.11
N ALA A 265 -29.98 6.26 9.55
CA ALA A 265 -30.19 5.86 10.94
C ALA A 265 -29.23 4.76 11.44
N GLU A 266 -28.58 4.02 10.53
CA GLU A 266 -27.66 2.92 10.82
C GLU A 266 -26.21 3.31 10.46
N GLY A 267 -25.78 4.54 10.79
CA GLY A 267 -24.38 4.96 10.64
C GLY A 267 -23.92 5.24 9.20
N ASN A 268 -24.80 5.77 8.34
CA ASN A 268 -24.50 6.06 6.92
C ASN A 268 -24.10 4.85 6.06
N VAL A 269 -24.60 3.65 6.41
CA VAL A 269 -24.42 2.47 5.55
C VAL A 269 -25.11 2.69 4.21
N THR A 270 -24.33 2.59 3.14
CA THR A 270 -24.81 2.63 1.76
C THR A 270 -24.59 1.27 1.13
N LYS A 271 -25.67 0.65 0.65
CA LYS A 271 -25.60 -0.58 -0.15
C LYS A 271 -25.86 -0.25 -1.62
N PHE A 272 -25.14 -0.93 -2.49
CA PHE A 272 -25.26 -0.81 -3.93
C PHE A 272 -25.67 -2.16 -4.50
N LYS A 273 -26.88 -2.26 -5.04
CA LYS A 273 -27.33 -3.45 -5.75
C LYS A 273 -26.73 -3.48 -7.15
N CYS A 274 -26.06 -4.57 -7.50
CA CYS A 274 -25.52 -4.76 -8.85
C CYS A 274 -26.68 -4.99 -9.84
N PRO A 275 -26.82 -4.19 -10.91
CA PRO A 275 -27.87 -4.38 -11.92
C PRO A 275 -27.72 -5.64 -12.76
N ILE A 276 -26.52 -6.23 -12.82
CA ILE A 276 -26.26 -7.43 -13.61
C ILE A 276 -26.65 -8.68 -12.82
N CYS A 277 -26.15 -8.83 -11.59
CA CYS A 277 -26.32 -10.07 -10.82
C CYS A 277 -27.16 -9.93 -9.55
N MET A 278 -27.69 -8.73 -9.26
CA MET A 278 -28.53 -8.42 -8.10
C MET A 278 -27.88 -8.61 -6.73
N ILE A 279 -26.58 -8.96 -6.68
CA ILE A 279 -25.80 -9.06 -5.45
C ILE A 279 -25.53 -7.66 -4.89
N ASP A 280 -25.78 -7.48 -3.60
CA ASP A 280 -25.46 -6.25 -2.88
C ASP A 280 -23.94 -6.13 -2.67
N SER A 281 -23.39 -4.96 -2.99
CA SER A 281 -22.03 -4.55 -2.64
C SER A 281 -22.04 -3.43 -1.62
N GLU A 282 -21.12 -3.47 -0.66
CA GLU A 282 -20.92 -2.39 0.31
C GLU A 282 -20.11 -1.23 -0.28
N ARG A 283 -19.32 -1.52 -1.33
CA ARG A 283 -18.46 -0.55 -1.99
C ARG A 283 -18.57 -0.69 -3.50
N VAL A 284 -18.65 0.46 -4.15
CA VAL A 284 -18.56 0.61 -5.60
C VAL A 284 -17.46 1.63 -5.87
N ILE A 285 -16.48 1.25 -6.68
CA ILE A 285 -15.21 1.98 -6.78
C ILE A 285 -14.97 2.38 -8.22
N GLN A 286 -14.52 3.62 -8.41
CA GLN A 286 -14.14 4.12 -9.72
C GLN A 286 -12.92 3.37 -10.25
N LEU A 287 -13.03 2.91 -11.49
CA LEU A 287 -11.89 2.41 -12.23
C LEU A 287 -11.08 3.56 -12.81
N THR A 288 -9.76 3.41 -12.78
CA THR A 288 -8.78 4.35 -13.32
C THR A 288 -7.51 3.58 -13.69
N MET A 289 -6.71 4.06 -14.61
CA MET A 289 -5.40 3.48 -14.91
C MET A 289 -4.29 4.35 -14.30
N GLY A 290 -3.43 3.74 -13.49
CA GLY A 290 -2.24 4.41 -12.96
C GLY A 290 -1.14 4.45 -14.02
N MET A 291 -0.49 5.61 -14.20
CA MET A 291 0.53 5.83 -15.24
C MET A 291 1.97 5.75 -14.72
N GLU A 292 2.16 5.36 -13.45
CA GLU A 292 3.49 5.21 -12.85
C GLU A 292 4.08 3.86 -13.26
N SER A 293 5.09 3.88 -14.15
CA SER A 293 5.74 2.69 -14.70
C SER A 293 6.27 1.75 -13.62
N ALA A 294 6.80 2.29 -12.52
CA ALA A 294 7.34 1.49 -11.42
C ALA A 294 6.28 0.65 -10.67
N PHE A 295 4.98 0.90 -10.90
CA PHE A 295 3.89 0.09 -10.35
C PHE A 295 3.44 -1.05 -11.24
N HIS A 296 3.96 -1.15 -12.47
CA HIS A 296 3.60 -2.20 -13.42
C HIS A 296 4.76 -3.16 -13.63
N LEU A 297 4.43 -4.45 -13.72
CA LEU A 297 5.39 -5.54 -14.00
C LEU A 297 5.49 -5.87 -15.48
N ASP A 298 4.43 -5.58 -16.24
CA ASP A 298 4.36 -5.74 -17.69
C ASP A 298 3.37 -4.74 -18.29
N SER A 299 3.16 -4.80 -19.60
CA SER A 299 2.09 -4.06 -20.29
C SER A 299 1.10 -5.00 -20.95
N GLU A 300 0.66 -6.08 -20.30
CA GLU A 300 -0.39 -6.95 -20.83
C GLU A 300 -1.80 -6.32 -20.74
N SER A 301 -2.84 -7.08 -21.06
CA SER A 301 -4.22 -6.60 -21.08
C SER A 301 -4.69 -6.09 -19.70
N LEU A 302 -5.44 -4.99 -19.71
CA LEU A 302 -5.90 -4.29 -18.50
C LEU A 302 -7.23 -4.85 -17.98
N ASP A 303 -7.29 -6.17 -17.82
CA ASP A 303 -8.52 -6.91 -17.48
C ASP A 303 -8.74 -7.06 -15.97
N TYR A 304 -7.77 -6.62 -15.16
CA TYR A 304 -7.78 -6.76 -13.71
C TYR A 304 -7.73 -5.40 -13.02
N ALA A 305 -8.13 -5.36 -11.75
CA ALA A 305 -8.05 -4.15 -10.94
C ALA A 305 -7.70 -4.47 -9.49
N PHE A 306 -6.89 -3.59 -8.89
CA PHE A 306 -6.54 -3.69 -7.47
C PHE A 306 -7.76 -3.48 -6.56
N ASN A 307 -8.01 -4.42 -5.67
CA ASN A 307 -8.92 -4.26 -4.55
C ASN A 307 -8.14 -3.72 -3.34
N PRO A 308 -8.47 -2.56 -2.75
CA PRO A 308 -9.72 -1.81 -2.91
C PRO A 308 -9.62 -0.51 -3.71
N CYS A 309 -8.54 -0.25 -4.45
CA CYS A 309 -8.34 1.10 -5.01
C CYS A 309 -8.93 1.29 -6.42
N GLY A 310 -9.26 0.21 -7.15
CA GLY A 310 -9.84 0.27 -8.50
C GLY A 310 -8.87 0.70 -9.60
N HIS A 311 -7.55 0.65 -9.33
CA HIS A 311 -6.57 0.86 -10.40
C HIS A 311 -6.55 -0.38 -11.29
N VAL A 312 -6.85 -0.20 -12.57
CA VAL A 312 -6.74 -1.28 -13.56
C VAL A 312 -5.28 -1.56 -13.89
N ALA A 313 -4.95 -2.82 -14.14
CA ALA A 313 -3.62 -3.27 -14.49
C ALA A 313 -3.70 -4.68 -15.10
N SER A 314 -2.55 -5.22 -15.51
CA SER A 314 -2.44 -6.62 -15.93
C SER A 314 -2.55 -7.61 -14.78
N LEU A 315 -2.79 -8.88 -15.10
CA LEU A 315 -2.87 -9.96 -14.11
C LEU A 315 -1.60 -10.06 -13.26
N GLN A 316 -0.45 -10.02 -13.90
CA GLN A 316 0.84 -10.14 -13.24
C GLN A 316 1.06 -8.99 -12.27
N THR A 317 0.63 -7.78 -12.65
CA THR A 317 0.80 -6.58 -11.82
C THR A 317 -0.10 -6.59 -10.57
N VAL A 318 -1.32 -7.16 -10.66
CA VAL A 318 -2.26 -7.19 -9.52
C VAL A 318 -2.04 -8.34 -8.54
N ARG A 319 -1.21 -9.33 -8.90
CA ARG A 319 -0.90 -10.51 -8.07
C ARG A 319 0.42 -10.31 -7.35
#